data_AF-A0A1E4MHR3-F1
#
_entry.id   AF-A0A1E4MHR3-F1
#
_cell.length_a   1.000
_cell.length_b   1.000
_cell.length_c   1.000
_cell.angle_alpha   90.00
_cell.angle_beta   90.00
_cell.angle_gamma   90.00
#
_symmetry.space_group_name_H-M   'P 1'
#
loop_
_entity.id
_entity.type
_entity.pdbx_description
1 polymer ?
#
loop_
_entity_poly.entity_id
_entity_poly.type
_entity_poly.pdbx_seq_one_letter_code
_entity_poly.pdbx_strand_id
1 'polypeptide(L)'
;MASLIPDARAEADYAGQAAPDHRKALGQFFTPPRLAALMADWVAGAQPRMILDPAMGAGVLTRAAQARCPNAQVVAYERDEAILRAADAGRAQVRHEDFLRAGWEHYDGVVMNPPYIRHRELRDHGPLRAEIGARAGYVLPKSANLYVDFVVKATCQLRRGGRGAFLIPGEWMGANFARGFKQFLLGPGGLQQVVLFSGADVFDDALTTASILLVQRP
;
A
#
# COMPACT_ATOMS: atom_id res chain seq x y z
N MET A 1 -27.39 -10.77 -1.21
CA MET A 1 -26.15 -10.49 -0.45
C MET A 1 -25.28 -9.57 -1.29
N ALA A 2 -24.81 -8.44 -0.76
CA ALA A 2 -23.89 -7.58 -1.51
C ALA A 2 -22.58 -8.32 -1.79
N SER A 3 -22.01 -8.15 -2.99
CA SER A 3 -20.71 -8.72 -3.34
C SER A 3 -19.64 -8.15 -2.40
N LEU A 4 -18.84 -9.03 -1.81
CA LEU A 4 -17.69 -8.68 -0.98
C LEU A 4 -16.43 -8.34 -1.81
N ILE A 5 -16.50 -8.56 -3.12
CA ILE A 5 -15.51 -8.12 -4.10
C ILE A 5 -15.97 -6.75 -4.62
N PRO A 6 -15.16 -5.68 -4.50
CA PRO A 6 -15.50 -4.36 -5.04
C PRO A 6 -15.54 -4.38 -6.57
N ASP A 7 -16.28 -3.47 -7.19
CA ASP A 7 -16.12 -3.22 -8.63
C ASP A 7 -14.86 -2.37 -8.91
N ALA A 8 -14.49 -2.30 -10.20
CA ALA A 8 -13.32 -1.59 -10.70
C ALA A 8 -13.69 -0.37 -11.57
N ARG A 9 -14.89 0.21 -11.41
CA ARG A 9 -15.38 1.28 -12.29
C ARG A 9 -14.54 2.55 -12.16
N ALA A 10 -14.28 3.00 -10.94
CA ALA A 10 -13.44 4.18 -10.68
C ALA A 10 -12.03 4.02 -11.26
N GLU A 11 -11.45 2.83 -11.14
CA GLU A 11 -10.14 2.50 -11.70
C GLU A 11 -10.16 2.55 -13.24
N ALA A 12 -11.20 2.00 -13.87
CA ALA A 12 -11.37 2.02 -15.32
C ALA A 12 -11.63 3.43 -15.86
N ASP A 13 -12.46 4.21 -15.18
CA ASP A 13 -12.79 5.59 -15.56
C ASP A 13 -11.54 6.48 -15.51
N TYR A 14 -10.75 6.38 -14.44
CA TYR A 14 -9.49 7.11 -14.35
C TYR A 14 -8.48 6.63 -15.39
N ALA A 15 -8.34 5.33 -15.61
CA ALA A 15 -7.41 4.79 -16.61
C ALA A 15 -7.76 5.25 -18.03
N GLY A 16 -9.04 5.47 -18.35
CA GLY A 16 -9.50 6.00 -19.62
C GLY A 16 -9.32 7.51 -19.79
N GLN A 17 -9.19 8.27 -18.70
CA GLN A 17 -9.04 9.73 -18.71
C GLN A 17 -7.59 10.20 -18.56
N ALA A 18 -6.79 9.49 -17.77
CA ALA A 18 -5.42 9.89 -17.43
C ALA A 18 -4.43 9.50 -18.54
N ALA A 19 -3.60 10.45 -18.95
CA ALA A 19 -2.51 10.18 -19.89
C ALA A 19 -1.59 9.06 -19.36
N PRO A 20 -1.18 8.10 -20.19
CA PRO A 20 -0.28 7.01 -19.77
C PRO A 20 1.02 7.51 -19.11
N ASP A 21 1.58 8.61 -19.59
CA ASP A 21 2.80 9.21 -19.04
C ASP A 21 2.60 9.77 -17.62
N HIS A 22 1.42 10.31 -17.31
CA HIS A 22 1.08 10.78 -15.96
C HIS A 22 1.04 9.60 -14.98
N ARG A 23 0.33 8.53 -15.34
CA ARG A 23 0.25 7.31 -14.51
C ARG A 23 1.61 6.68 -14.28
N LYS A 24 2.44 6.63 -15.32
CA LYS A 24 3.81 6.11 -15.26
C LYS A 24 4.72 6.97 -14.38
N ALA A 25 4.65 8.30 -14.49
CA ALA A 25 5.45 9.21 -13.67
C ALA A 25 5.13 9.11 -12.18
N LEU A 26 3.88 8.81 -11.84
CA LEU A 26 3.43 8.59 -10.46
C LEU A 26 3.60 7.14 -9.97
N GLY A 27 4.01 6.22 -10.85
CA GLY A 27 4.18 4.80 -10.53
C GLY A 27 2.87 4.11 -10.16
N GLN A 28 1.76 4.49 -10.78
CA GLN A 28 0.41 3.98 -10.50
C GLN A 28 0.16 2.63 -11.18
N PHE A 29 -0.22 1.63 -10.38
CA PHE A 29 -0.66 0.30 -10.82
C PHE A 29 -1.95 -0.05 -10.08
N PHE A 30 -3.02 -0.43 -10.79
CA PHE A 30 -4.32 -0.68 -10.17
C PHE A 30 -4.43 -2.08 -9.59
N THR A 31 -4.89 -2.16 -8.34
CA THR A 31 -5.09 -3.43 -7.64
C THR A 31 -6.31 -4.16 -8.20
N PRO A 32 -6.18 -5.42 -8.65
CA PRO A 32 -7.33 -6.22 -9.06
C PRO A 32 -8.32 -6.42 -7.89
N PRO A 33 -9.64 -6.33 -8.12
CA PRO A 33 -10.62 -6.47 -7.05
C PRO A 33 -10.52 -7.73 -6.19
N ARG A 34 -10.14 -8.86 -6.79
CA ARG A 34 -9.94 -10.13 -6.08
C ARG A 34 -8.77 -10.07 -5.09
N LEU A 35 -7.68 -9.39 -5.47
CA LEU A 35 -6.56 -9.18 -4.56
C LEU A 35 -6.93 -8.18 -3.47
N ALA A 36 -7.66 -7.11 -3.80
CA ALA A 36 -8.15 -6.17 -2.80
C ALA A 36 -9.03 -6.86 -1.74
N ALA A 37 -9.92 -7.75 -2.17
CA ALA A 37 -10.73 -8.60 -1.29
C ALA A 37 -9.87 -9.49 -0.38
N LEU A 38 -8.87 -10.20 -0.93
CA LEU A 38 -7.96 -11.05 -0.17
C LEU A 38 -7.17 -10.26 0.89
N MET A 39 -6.65 -9.09 0.51
CA MET A 39 -5.91 -8.21 1.42
C MET A 39 -6.82 -7.70 2.55
N ALA A 40 -8.06 -7.33 2.23
CA ALA A 40 -9.05 -6.90 3.22
C ALA A 40 -9.45 -8.04 4.18
N ASP A 41 -9.56 -9.28 3.70
CA ASP A 41 -9.87 -10.45 4.53
C ASP A 41 -8.77 -10.71 5.57
N TRP A 42 -7.48 -10.58 5.20
CA TRP A 42 -6.38 -10.66 6.17
C TRP A 42 -6.47 -9.60 7.27
N VAL A 43 -6.68 -8.34 6.87
CA VAL A 43 -6.76 -7.19 7.77
C VAL A 43 -7.97 -7.31 8.70
N ALA A 44 -9.11 -7.79 8.20
CA ALA A 44 -10.32 -8.01 8.99
C ALA A 44 -10.13 -9.02 10.14
N GLY A 45 -9.18 -9.94 10.01
CA GLY A 45 -8.85 -10.89 11.07
C GLY A 45 -8.27 -10.25 12.35
N ALA A 46 -7.86 -8.97 12.30
CA ALA A 46 -7.51 -8.18 13.49
C ALA A 46 -8.70 -7.43 14.11
N GLN A 47 -9.90 -7.56 13.53
CA GLN A 47 -11.11 -6.82 13.94
C GLN A 47 -10.85 -5.30 14.08
N PRO A 48 -10.30 -4.65 13.03
CA PRO A 48 -9.83 -3.28 13.14
C PRO A 48 -10.97 -2.30 13.40
N ARG A 49 -10.72 -1.29 14.24
CA ARG A 49 -11.61 -0.11 14.36
C ARG A 49 -11.14 1.04 13.49
N MET A 50 -9.83 1.16 13.28
CA MET A 50 -9.25 2.13 12.35
C MET A 50 -8.34 1.45 11.34
N ILE A 51 -8.60 1.70 10.06
CA ILE A 51 -7.83 1.17 8.92
C ILE A 51 -7.21 2.35 8.18
N LEU A 52 -5.96 2.16 7.75
CA LEU A 52 -5.23 3.09 6.90
C LEU A 52 -5.13 2.55 5.47
N ASP A 53 -5.38 3.42 4.49
CA ASP A 53 -4.99 3.25 3.08
C ASP A 53 -4.00 4.36 2.69
N PRO A 54 -2.68 4.11 2.73
CA PRO A 54 -1.66 5.14 2.52
C PRO A 54 -1.52 5.66 1.09
N ALA A 55 -2.08 4.93 0.12
CA ALA A 55 -1.94 5.19 -1.31
C ALA A 55 -3.21 4.70 -2.00
N MET A 56 -4.31 5.43 -1.74
CA MET A 56 -5.67 5.01 -2.06
C MET A 56 -5.88 4.75 -3.55
N GLY A 57 -5.25 5.55 -4.40
CA GLY A 57 -5.55 5.59 -5.83
C GLY A 57 -7.03 5.88 -6.06
N ALA A 58 -7.67 5.06 -6.90
CA ALA A 58 -9.10 5.17 -7.19
C ALA A 58 -10.01 4.51 -6.11
N GLY A 59 -9.44 3.89 -5.08
CA GLY A 59 -10.15 3.47 -3.87
C GLY A 59 -10.53 1.99 -3.76
N VAL A 60 -10.17 1.11 -4.71
CA VAL A 60 -10.53 -0.33 -4.64
C VAL A 60 -10.15 -1.01 -3.33
N LEU A 61 -8.98 -0.73 -2.77
CA LEU A 61 -8.53 -1.29 -1.48
C LEU A 61 -9.34 -0.72 -0.32
N THR A 62 -9.56 0.59 -0.31
CA THR A 62 -10.42 1.29 0.63
C THR A 62 -11.84 0.69 0.65
N ARG A 63 -12.47 0.51 -0.52
CA ARG A 63 -13.81 -0.09 -0.64
C ARG A 63 -13.83 -1.54 -0.17
N ALA A 64 -12.81 -2.34 -0.51
CA ALA A 64 -12.68 -3.71 -0.02
C ALA A 64 -12.57 -3.75 1.51
N ALA A 65 -11.75 -2.88 2.11
CA ALA A 65 -11.62 -2.79 3.57
C ALA A 65 -12.94 -2.40 4.24
N GLN A 66 -13.68 -1.43 3.69
CA GLN A 66 -14.99 -1.02 4.21
C GLN A 66 -16.04 -2.13 4.11
N ALA A 67 -16.05 -2.90 3.03
CA ALA A 67 -16.98 -4.02 2.86
C ALA A 67 -16.74 -5.14 3.89
N ARG A 68 -15.48 -5.37 4.27
CA ARG A 68 -15.07 -6.43 5.22
C ARG A 68 -15.17 -5.96 6.67
N CYS A 69 -14.95 -4.67 6.89
CA CYS A 69 -14.99 -4.03 8.20
C CYS A 69 -15.99 -2.86 8.18
N PRO A 70 -17.31 -3.12 8.12
CA PRO A 70 -18.33 -2.08 7.94
C PRO A 70 -18.37 -1.06 9.09
N ASN A 71 -17.89 -1.44 10.27
CA ASN A 71 -17.84 -0.57 11.45
C ASN A 71 -16.48 0.13 11.64
N ALA A 72 -15.47 -0.19 10.82
CA ALA A 72 -14.17 0.47 10.90
C ALA A 72 -14.23 1.87 10.27
N GLN A 73 -13.51 2.82 10.85
CA GLN A 73 -13.17 4.07 10.19
C GLN A 73 -11.98 3.81 9.26
N VAL A 74 -12.07 4.30 8.02
CA VAL A 74 -10.96 4.23 7.06
C VAL A 74 -10.41 5.64 6.85
N VAL A 75 -9.10 5.81 7.02
CA VAL A 75 -8.36 7.02 6.67
C VAL A 75 -7.52 6.71 5.45
N ALA A 76 -7.71 7.48 4.39
CA ALA A 76 -7.07 7.23 3.10
C ALA A 76 -6.24 8.45 2.68
N TYR A 77 -5.05 8.22 2.13
CA TYR A 77 -4.17 9.25 1.59
C TYR A 77 -4.03 9.06 0.09
N GLU A 78 -4.08 10.17 -0.63
CA GLU A 78 -3.76 10.24 -2.05
C GLU A 78 -3.20 11.62 -2.33
N ARG A 79 -2.14 11.71 -3.14
CA ARG A 79 -1.48 12.99 -3.46
C ARG A 79 -1.83 13.50 -4.86
N ASP A 80 -2.28 12.62 -5.75
CA ASP A 80 -2.67 12.99 -7.11
C ASP A 80 -4.09 13.54 -7.13
N GLU A 81 -4.23 14.83 -7.40
CA GLU A 81 -5.56 15.45 -7.52
C GLU A 81 -6.36 14.85 -8.68
N ALA A 82 -5.68 14.41 -9.76
CA ALA A 82 -6.37 13.89 -10.94
C ALA A 82 -7.12 12.59 -10.62
N ILE A 83 -6.51 11.68 -9.85
CA ILE A 83 -7.20 10.43 -9.47
C ILE A 83 -8.32 10.66 -8.47
N LEU A 84 -8.15 11.64 -7.56
CA LEU A 84 -9.19 11.99 -6.60
C LEU A 84 -10.49 12.46 -7.24
N ARG A 85 -10.43 13.06 -8.45
CA ARG A 85 -11.63 13.50 -9.18
C ARG A 85 -12.48 12.32 -9.70
N ALA A 86 -11.87 11.15 -9.89
CA ALA A 86 -12.53 9.94 -10.40
C ALA A 86 -12.62 8.81 -9.35
N ALA A 87 -12.01 9.00 -8.17
CA ALA A 87 -11.95 7.97 -7.14
C ALA A 87 -13.30 7.74 -6.47
N ASP A 88 -13.54 6.49 -6.05
CA ASP A 88 -14.61 6.14 -5.13
C ASP A 88 -14.01 5.65 -3.81
N ALA A 89 -14.01 6.53 -2.82
CA ALA A 89 -13.49 6.28 -1.48
C ALA A 89 -14.55 5.72 -0.51
N GLY A 90 -15.79 5.52 -0.97
CA GLY A 90 -16.91 5.13 -0.13
C GLY A 90 -17.06 6.02 1.12
N ARG A 91 -16.93 5.42 2.30
CA ARG A 91 -17.08 6.08 3.62
C ARG A 91 -15.77 6.68 4.18
N ALA A 92 -14.68 6.71 3.41
CA ALA A 92 -13.37 7.00 3.97
C ALA A 92 -13.17 8.49 4.22
N GLN A 93 -12.37 8.80 5.23
CA GLN A 93 -11.80 10.13 5.39
C GLN A 93 -10.57 10.24 4.48
N VAL A 94 -10.75 10.87 3.32
CA VAL A 94 -9.68 11.09 2.34
C VAL A 94 -8.88 12.34 2.69
N ARG A 95 -7.56 12.23 2.66
CA ARG A 95 -6.61 13.34 2.84
C ARG A 95 -5.79 13.51 1.56
N HIS A 96 -5.91 14.69 0.94
CA HIS A 96 -5.14 15.05 -0.25
C HIS A 96 -3.72 15.50 0.14
N GLU A 97 -2.89 14.53 0.54
CA GLU A 97 -1.57 14.77 1.15
C GLU A 97 -0.57 13.67 0.76
N ASP A 98 0.73 13.99 0.83
CA ASP A 98 1.79 12.99 0.74
C ASP A 98 1.87 12.19 2.05
N PHE A 99 1.42 10.94 2.02
CA PHE A 99 1.45 10.05 3.17
C PHE A 99 2.83 9.97 3.82
N LEU A 100 3.93 9.98 3.06
CA LEU A 100 5.25 9.86 3.66
C LEU A 100 5.60 11.08 4.51
N ARG A 101 5.06 12.26 4.19
CA ARG A 101 5.23 13.51 4.94
C ARG A 101 4.16 13.74 6.01
N ALA A 102 3.05 13.01 5.95
CA ALA A 102 1.98 13.10 6.93
C ALA A 102 2.42 12.68 8.34
N GLY A 103 1.62 13.06 9.34
CA GLY A 103 1.85 12.75 10.75
C GLY A 103 1.86 11.25 11.07
N TRP A 104 2.32 10.93 12.29
CA TRP A 104 2.46 9.57 12.77
C TRP A 104 1.28 9.17 13.67
N GLU A 105 0.18 8.82 13.03
CA GLU A 105 -1.00 8.22 13.66
C GLU A 105 -0.87 6.69 13.76
N HIS A 106 -1.75 6.06 14.54
CA HIS A 106 -1.74 4.61 14.72
C HIS A 106 -3.06 3.97 14.29
N TYR A 107 -2.96 2.79 13.66
CA TYR A 107 -4.08 2.07 13.05
C TYR A 107 -4.08 0.61 13.47
N ASP A 108 -5.25 -0.03 13.43
CA ASP A 108 -5.40 -1.46 13.72
C ASP A 108 -5.22 -2.30 12.45
N GLY A 109 -5.51 -1.69 11.29
CA GLY A 109 -5.39 -2.29 9.97
C GLY A 109 -4.65 -1.39 8.98
N VAL A 110 -3.92 -1.97 8.03
CA VAL A 110 -3.42 -1.25 6.85
C VAL A 110 -3.66 -2.09 5.60
N VAL A 111 -4.22 -1.47 4.56
CA VAL A 111 -4.26 -2.01 3.19
C VAL A 111 -3.50 -1.05 2.28
N MET A 112 -2.63 -1.54 1.41
CA MET A 112 -1.85 -0.64 0.55
C MET A 112 -1.36 -1.30 -0.73
N ASN A 113 -1.46 -0.55 -1.82
CA ASN A 113 -0.66 -0.74 -3.03
C ASN A 113 0.13 0.57 -3.26
N PRO A 114 1.38 0.66 -2.80
CA PRO A 114 2.17 1.90 -2.84
C PRO A 114 2.63 2.22 -4.26
N PRO A 115 3.08 3.46 -4.52
CA PRO A 115 3.64 3.84 -5.83
C PRO A 115 4.95 3.12 -6.16
N TYR A 116 5.09 2.63 -7.40
CA TYR A 116 6.23 1.81 -7.85
C TYR A 116 7.35 2.64 -8.50
N ILE A 117 7.85 3.65 -7.77
CA ILE A 117 8.90 4.55 -8.24
C ILE A 117 10.29 4.00 -7.86
N ARG A 118 11.20 3.94 -8.84
CA ARG A 118 12.57 3.46 -8.63
C ARG A 118 13.41 4.49 -7.89
N HIS A 119 14.34 4.04 -7.07
CA HIS A 119 15.19 4.93 -6.25
C HIS A 119 15.92 6.04 -7.02
N ARG A 120 16.35 5.76 -8.26
CA ARG A 120 17.05 6.72 -9.14
C ARG A 120 16.18 7.90 -9.60
N GLU A 121 14.86 7.76 -9.48
CA GLU A 121 13.88 8.78 -9.85
C GLU A 121 13.47 9.63 -8.63
N LEU A 122 13.84 9.21 -7.42
CA LEU A 122 13.55 9.94 -6.18
C LEU A 122 14.51 11.10 -5.99
N ARG A 123 13.95 12.31 -5.81
CA ARG A 123 14.69 13.53 -5.48
C ARG A 123 14.36 13.93 -4.05
N ASP A 124 15.37 14.37 -3.29
CA ASP A 124 15.21 14.95 -1.94
C ASP A 124 14.55 14.04 -0.87
N HIS A 125 14.58 12.71 -1.06
CA HIS A 125 14.02 11.73 -0.10
C HIS A 125 14.93 11.44 1.12
N GLY A 126 16.16 11.96 1.15
CA GLY A 126 17.15 11.66 2.18
C GLY A 126 16.67 11.94 3.62
N PRO A 127 16.22 13.17 3.94
CA PRO A 127 15.73 13.51 5.28
C PRO A 127 14.53 12.67 5.72
N LEU A 128 13.59 12.44 4.80
CA LEU A 128 12.40 11.63 5.04
C LEU A 128 12.78 10.17 5.37
N ARG A 129 13.71 9.58 4.62
CA ARG A 129 14.22 8.23 4.91
C ARG A 129 14.94 8.14 6.23
N ALA A 130 15.69 9.17 6.60
CA ALA A 130 16.37 9.21 7.89
C ALA A 130 15.34 9.23 9.04
N GLU A 131 14.28 10.03 8.94
CA GLU A 131 13.22 10.06 9.94
C GLU A 131 12.48 8.71 10.05
N ILE A 132 12.01 8.17 8.93
CA ILE A 132 11.29 6.88 8.91
C ILE A 132 12.20 5.78 9.47
N GLY A 133 13.46 5.76 9.04
CA GLY A 133 14.43 4.76 9.47
C GLY A 133 14.73 4.82 10.97
N ALA A 134 14.88 6.03 11.53
CA ALA A 134 15.10 6.23 12.96
C ALA A 134 13.95 5.66 13.80
N ARG A 135 12.70 5.90 13.40
CA ARG A 135 11.51 5.36 14.09
C ARG A 135 11.36 3.85 13.92
N ALA A 136 11.83 3.31 12.80
CA ALA A 136 11.76 1.89 12.49
C ALA A 136 12.89 1.07 13.14
N GLY A 137 13.93 1.71 13.68
CA GLY A 137 15.16 1.02 14.08
C GLY A 137 15.86 0.37 12.88
N TYR A 138 15.71 0.94 11.69
CA TYR A 138 16.14 0.37 10.41
C TYR A 138 16.74 1.46 9.53
N VAL A 139 17.94 1.25 9.00
CA VAL A 139 18.52 2.20 8.03
C VAL A 139 17.94 1.93 6.64
N LEU A 140 17.06 2.83 6.17
CA LEU A 140 16.52 2.81 4.82
C LEU A 140 17.63 3.10 3.79
N PRO A 141 18.03 2.13 2.94
CA PRO A 141 19.09 2.33 1.96
C PRO A 141 18.66 3.35 0.91
N LYS A 142 19.56 4.22 0.46
CA LYS A 142 19.29 5.15 -0.67
C LYS A 142 18.91 4.43 -1.97
N SER A 143 19.31 3.18 -2.12
CA SER A 143 19.00 2.33 -3.27
C SER A 143 17.64 1.62 -3.20
N ALA A 144 16.92 1.72 -2.08
CA ALA A 144 15.59 1.13 -1.95
C ALA A 144 14.56 1.90 -2.79
N ASN A 145 13.65 1.20 -3.47
CA ASN A 145 12.54 1.83 -4.19
C ASN A 145 11.52 2.44 -3.22
N LEU A 146 10.65 3.33 -3.73
CA LEU A 146 9.74 4.13 -2.90
C LEU A 146 8.78 3.30 -2.04
N TYR A 147 8.30 2.16 -2.55
CA TYR A 147 7.41 1.27 -1.80
C TYR A 147 8.01 0.80 -0.47
N VAL A 148 9.35 0.75 -0.34
CA VAL A 148 10.01 0.37 0.92
C VAL A 148 9.78 1.43 1.99
N ASP A 149 9.86 2.71 1.62
CA ASP A 149 9.60 3.83 2.54
C ASP A 149 8.15 3.76 3.06
N PHE A 150 7.20 3.48 2.15
CA PHE A 150 5.78 3.29 2.46
C PHE A 150 5.55 2.11 3.40
N VAL A 151 6.08 0.92 3.07
CA VAL A 151 5.88 -0.30 3.89
C VAL A 151 6.48 -0.10 5.29
N VAL A 152 7.68 0.45 5.40
CA VAL A 152 8.32 0.66 6.71
C VAL A 152 7.52 1.66 7.54
N LYS A 153 7.14 2.82 6.97
CA LYS A 153 6.34 3.82 7.67
C LYS A 153 4.99 3.23 8.12
N ALA A 154 4.24 2.62 7.20
CA ALA A 154 2.93 2.07 7.49
C ALA A 154 2.98 0.95 8.54
N THR A 155 4.02 0.12 8.53
CA THR A 155 4.21 -0.93 9.53
C THR A 155 4.50 -0.36 10.92
N CYS A 156 5.26 0.75 11.00
CA CYS A 156 5.48 1.48 12.25
C CYS A 156 4.20 2.15 12.80
N GLN A 157 3.20 2.38 11.95
CA GLN A 157 1.90 2.95 12.33
C GLN A 157 0.87 1.88 12.71
N LEU A 158 1.18 0.59 12.62
CA LEU A 158 0.33 -0.46 13.17
C LEU A 158 0.44 -0.50 14.69
N ARG A 159 -0.71 -0.55 15.38
CA ARG A 159 -0.78 -0.92 16.80
C ARG A 159 -0.32 -2.36 16.99
N ARG A 160 0.15 -2.70 18.20
CA ARG A 160 0.42 -4.10 18.58
C ARG A 160 -0.80 -4.98 18.30
N GLY A 161 -0.59 -6.13 17.66
CA GLY A 161 -1.66 -7.03 17.20
C GLY A 161 -2.36 -6.59 15.91
N GLY A 162 -2.15 -5.36 15.44
CA GLY A 162 -2.71 -4.86 14.19
C GLY A 162 -2.12 -5.57 12.97
N ARG A 163 -2.90 -5.63 11.89
CA ARG A 163 -2.54 -6.36 10.66
C ARG A 163 -2.42 -5.46 9.45
N GLY A 164 -1.38 -5.68 8.65
CA GLY A 164 -1.17 -5.00 7.37
C GLY A 164 -1.15 -5.98 6.21
N ALA A 165 -1.70 -5.56 5.07
CA ALA A 165 -1.56 -6.23 3.78
C ALA A 165 -0.98 -5.24 2.76
N PHE A 166 0.19 -5.55 2.20
CA PHE A 166 0.91 -4.67 1.29
C PHE A 166 1.19 -5.37 -0.04
N LEU A 167 0.62 -4.87 -1.13
CA LEU A 167 0.93 -5.34 -2.48
C LEU A 167 2.18 -4.60 -2.98
N ILE A 168 3.26 -5.32 -3.29
CA ILE A 168 4.53 -4.73 -3.75
C ILE A 168 5.13 -5.56 -4.91
N PRO A 169 6.05 -5.00 -5.71
CA PRO A 169 6.71 -5.75 -6.79
C PRO A 169 7.51 -6.94 -6.25
N GLY A 170 7.37 -8.13 -6.84
CA GLY A 170 8.00 -9.38 -6.36
C GLY A 170 9.53 -9.42 -6.47
N GLU A 171 10.14 -8.55 -7.27
CA GLU A 171 11.59 -8.43 -7.46
C GLU A 171 12.36 -8.06 -6.18
N TRP A 172 11.66 -7.53 -5.16
CA TRP A 172 12.26 -7.15 -3.88
C TRP A 172 13.04 -8.29 -3.22
N MET A 173 12.65 -9.55 -3.45
CA MET A 173 13.33 -10.70 -2.86
C MET A 173 14.76 -10.90 -3.37
N GLY A 174 15.03 -10.54 -4.63
CA GLY A 174 16.36 -10.65 -5.24
C GLY A 174 17.21 -9.37 -5.14
N ALA A 175 16.63 -8.26 -4.67
CA ALA A 175 17.29 -6.96 -4.72
C ALA A 175 18.43 -6.82 -3.69
N ASN A 176 19.52 -6.17 -4.10
CA ASN A 176 20.70 -5.95 -3.24
C ASN A 176 20.38 -5.18 -1.95
N PHE A 177 19.46 -4.21 -2.00
CA PHE A 177 19.06 -3.43 -0.82
C PHE A 177 18.20 -4.26 0.17
N ALA A 178 17.65 -5.40 -0.26
CA ALA A 178 16.59 -6.07 0.46
C ALA A 178 17.06 -6.85 1.70
N ARG A 179 18.37 -7.03 1.92
CA ARG A 179 18.85 -7.71 3.13
C ARG A 179 18.34 -7.04 4.41
N GLY A 180 18.53 -5.73 4.54
CA GLY A 180 18.06 -4.98 5.69
C GLY A 180 16.53 -4.91 5.76
N PHE A 181 15.86 -4.82 4.62
CA PHE A 181 14.40 -4.83 4.56
C PHE A 181 13.81 -6.18 5.02
N LYS A 182 14.40 -7.30 4.63
CA LYS A 182 14.04 -8.65 5.11
C LYS A 182 14.23 -8.77 6.62
N GLN A 183 15.34 -8.26 7.17
CA GLN A 183 15.58 -8.24 8.61
C GLN A 183 14.53 -7.40 9.36
N PHE A 184 14.19 -6.22 8.83
CA PHE A 184 13.10 -5.41 9.36
C PHE A 184 11.78 -6.20 9.35
N LEU A 185 11.40 -6.79 8.21
CA LEU A 185 10.16 -7.55 8.05
C LEU A 185 10.08 -8.75 9.02
N LEU A 186 11.15 -9.52 9.17
CA LEU A 186 11.20 -10.68 10.07
C LEU A 186 11.26 -10.31 11.57
N GLY A 187 11.65 -9.08 11.89
CA GLY A 187 11.71 -8.57 13.26
C GLY A 187 10.57 -7.58 13.54
N PRO A 188 10.86 -6.27 13.67
CA PRO A 188 9.85 -5.26 14.00
C PRO A 188 8.67 -5.19 13.02
N GLY A 189 8.89 -5.60 11.78
CA GLY A 189 7.90 -5.57 10.71
C GLY A 189 6.82 -6.65 10.83
N GLY A 190 7.06 -7.71 11.62
CA GLY A 190 6.05 -8.71 11.93
C GLY A 190 5.51 -9.50 10.73
N LEU A 191 6.34 -9.75 9.72
CA LEU A 191 5.96 -10.53 8.55
C LEU A 191 5.48 -11.93 8.93
N GLN A 192 4.28 -12.29 8.48
CA GLN A 192 3.65 -13.59 8.74
C GLN A 192 3.67 -14.45 7.48
N GLN A 193 3.32 -13.87 6.33
CA GLN A 193 3.23 -14.59 5.06
C GLN A 193 3.64 -13.69 3.88
N VAL A 194 4.15 -14.33 2.84
CA VAL A 194 4.38 -13.73 1.53
C VAL A 194 3.61 -14.54 0.51
N VAL A 195 2.69 -13.89 -0.21
CA VAL A 195 2.00 -14.48 -1.36
C VAL A 195 2.70 -14.00 -2.61
N LEU A 196 3.20 -14.91 -3.44
CA LEU A 196 3.93 -14.59 -4.66
C LEU A 196 3.09 -14.89 -5.89
N PHE A 197 3.11 -13.97 -6.84
CA PHE A 197 2.41 -14.10 -8.12
C PHE A 197 3.43 -14.06 -9.26
N SER A 198 3.34 -15.04 -10.16
CA SER A 198 4.19 -15.16 -11.34
C SER A 198 3.44 -14.69 -12.60
N GLY A 199 4.03 -13.76 -13.38
CA GLY A 199 3.55 -13.42 -14.72
C GLY A 199 2.16 -12.77 -14.79
N ALA A 200 1.53 -12.91 -15.96
CA ALA A 200 0.27 -12.26 -16.39
C ALA A 200 -0.98 -12.58 -15.54
N ASP A 201 -0.84 -13.30 -14.43
CA ASP A 201 -1.95 -13.76 -13.59
C ASP A 201 -2.59 -12.66 -12.73
N VAL A 202 -1.97 -11.47 -12.65
CA VAL A 202 -2.39 -10.42 -11.71
C VAL A 202 -2.58 -9.04 -12.33
N PHE A 203 -1.71 -8.62 -13.23
CA PHE A 203 -1.83 -7.32 -13.87
C PHE A 203 -1.76 -7.53 -15.39
N ASP A 204 -2.83 -7.15 -16.10
CA ASP A 204 -2.96 -7.35 -17.55
C ASP A 204 -1.81 -6.69 -18.35
N ASP A 205 -1.16 -5.67 -17.78
CA ASP A 205 -0.13 -4.85 -18.43
C ASP A 205 1.28 -4.92 -17.77
N ALA A 206 1.51 -5.77 -16.76
CA ALA A 206 2.80 -5.78 -16.06
C ALA A 206 3.63 -7.04 -16.36
N LEU A 207 4.77 -6.85 -17.04
CA LEU A 207 5.85 -7.83 -17.19
C LEU A 207 6.55 -8.21 -15.85
N THR A 208 6.02 -7.78 -14.72
CA THR A 208 6.69 -7.86 -13.40
C THR A 208 5.92 -8.75 -12.45
N THR A 209 6.65 -9.61 -11.73
CA THR A 209 6.09 -10.39 -10.62
C THR A 209 5.54 -9.47 -9.53
N ALA A 210 4.52 -9.93 -8.82
CA ALA A 210 3.91 -9.21 -7.72
C ALA A 210 3.97 -10.05 -6.44
N SER A 211 3.88 -9.39 -5.30
CA SER A 211 3.78 -10.07 -4.01
C SER A 211 2.90 -9.33 -3.02
N ILE A 212 2.16 -10.06 -2.21
CA ILE A 212 1.47 -9.51 -1.04
C ILE A 212 2.27 -9.88 0.21
N LEU A 213 2.66 -8.88 0.98
CA LEU A 213 3.19 -9.04 2.33
C LEU A 213 2.02 -8.98 3.32
N LEU A 214 1.83 -10.06 4.09
CA LEU A 214 0.89 -10.11 5.19
C LEU A 214 1.67 -9.99 6.49
N VAL A 215 1.44 -8.90 7.23
CA VAL A 215 2.14 -8.60 8.48
C VAL A 215 1.17 -8.53 9.65
N GLN A 216 1.66 -8.86 10.84
CA GLN A 216 0.99 -8.61 12.11
C GLN A 216 2.01 -8.01 13.09
N ARG A 217 1.72 -6.82 13.62
CA ARG A 217 2.63 -6.11 14.53
C ARG A 217 2.79 -6.92 15.84
N PRO A 218 4.02 -7.29 16.24
CA PRO A 218 4.27 -8.07 17.45
C PRO A 218 3.86 -7.37 18.75
#